data_AF-Q8DSG9-F1
#
_entry.id   AF-Q8DSG9-F1
#
_cell.length_a   1.000
_cell.length_b   1.000
_cell.length_c   1.000
_cell.angle_alpha   90.00
_cell.angle_beta   90.00
_cell.angle_gamma   90.00
#
_symmetry.space_group_name_H-M   'P 1'
#
loop_
_entity.id
_entity.type
_entity.pdbx_description
1 polymer ?
#
loop_
_entity_poly.entity_id
_entity_poly.type
_entity_poly.pdbx_seq_one_letter_code
_entity_poly.pdbx_strand_id
1 'polypeptide(L)' 'MKSVMPSIDERLRTCMRAIIWKQWKKKSKRLWGLLKLGVPRWIADKGSGWGDHYQLVAPKSVLKRAISKSVLAKRGL' A
#
# COMPACT_ATOMS: atom_id res chain seq x y z
N MET A 1 9.78 -3.60 26.64
CA MET A 1 10.24 -4.47 25.53
C MET A 1 9.12 -4.98 24.61
N LYS A 2 7.89 -5.23 25.09
CA LYS A 2 6.78 -5.80 24.27
C LYS A 2 6.26 -4.92 23.11
N SER A 3 6.56 -3.62 23.08
CA SER A 3 6.04 -2.67 22.08
C SER A 3 7.00 -2.33 20.92
N VAL A 4 8.29 -2.63 21.08
CA VAL A 4 9.33 -2.22 20.10
C VAL A 4 9.20 -3.02 18.81
N MET A 5 9.01 -4.34 18.91
CA MET A 5 8.90 -5.23 17.75
C MET A 5 7.65 -4.96 16.88
N PRO A 6 6.44 -4.76 17.44
CA PRO A 6 5.28 -4.31 16.67
C PRO A 6 5.48 -2.95 15.98
N SER A 7 6.16 -2.01 16.64
CA SER A 7 6.46 -0.70 16.06
C SER A 7 7.43 -0.80 14.88
N ILE A 8 8.44 -1.66 14.97
CA ILE A 8 9.37 -1.92 13.85
C ILE A 8 8.64 -2.57 12.68
N ASP A 9 7.80 -3.57 12.94
CA ASP A 9 6.97 -4.23 11.90
C ASP A 9 6.05 -3.24 11.17
N GLU A 10 5.38 -2.33 11.89
CA GLU A 10 4.51 -1.33 11.27
C GLU A 10 5.29 -0.35 10.39
N ARG A 11 6.49 0.07 10.83
CA ARG A 11 7.39 0.91 10.03
C ARG A 11 7.84 0.18 8.76
N LEU A 12 8.23 -1.09 8.87
CA LEU A 12 8.63 -1.92 7.71
C LEU A 12 7.51 -2.06 6.70
N ARG A 13 6.27 -2.35 7.14
CA ARG A 13 5.10 -2.43 6.25
C ARG A 13 4.79 -1.10 5.57
N THR A 14 4.99 0.01 6.26
CA THR A 14 4.82 1.35 5.68
C THR A 14 5.86 1.61 4.58
N CYS A 15 7.12 1.23 4.80
CA CYS A 15 8.17 1.29 3.79
C CYS A 15 7.85 0.40 2.58
N MET A 16 7.42 -0.85 2.80
CA MET A 16 7.01 -1.75 1.72
C MET A 16 5.89 -1.16 0.86
N ARG A 17 4.86 -0.58 1.48
CA ARG A 17 3.77 0.09 0.76
C ARG A 17 4.27 1.27 -0.07
N ALA A 18 5.18 2.07 0.46
CA ALA A 18 5.79 3.18 -0.28
C ALA A 18 6.61 2.67 -1.48
N ILE A 19 7.37 1.58 -1.32
CA ILE A 19 8.14 0.96 -2.41
C ILE A 19 7.20 0.44 -3.51
N ILE A 20 6.15 -0.32 -3.15
CA ILE A 20 5.16 -0.83 -4.11
C ILE A 20 4.48 0.33 -4.86
N TRP A 21 4.13 1.41 -4.15
CA TRP A 21 3.55 2.60 -4.78
C TRP A 21 4.50 3.27 -5.78
N LYS A 22 5.78 3.39 -5.43
CA LYS A 22 6.82 3.93 -6.32
C LYS A 22 7.07 3.03 -7.54
N GLN A 23 7.00 1.71 -7.39
CA GLN A 23 7.05 0.76 -8.51
C GLN A 23 5.88 0.96 -9.48
N TRP A 24 4.72 1.39 -8.97
CA TRP A 24 3.58 1.80 -9.79
C TRP A 24 3.73 3.26 -10.25
N LYS A 25 4.72 3.53 -11.09
CA LYS A 25 5.05 4.90 -11.53
C LYS A 25 3.90 5.57 -12.30
N LYS A 26 3.25 4.85 -13.22
CA LYS A 26 2.16 5.39 -14.06
C LYS A 26 0.79 5.22 -13.38
N LYS A 27 -0.12 6.20 -13.56
CA LYS A 27 -1.51 6.14 -13.06
C LYS A 27 -2.22 4.85 -13.46
N SER A 28 -2.07 4.41 -14.70
CA SER A 28 -2.64 3.15 -15.21
C SER A 28 -2.15 1.93 -14.42
N LYS A 29 -0.85 1.88 -14.08
CA LYS A 29 -0.26 0.78 -13.31
C LYS A 29 -0.72 0.81 -11.84
N ARG A 30 -0.89 2.00 -11.26
CA ARG A 30 -1.48 2.17 -9.92
C ARG A 30 -2.91 1.64 -9.89
N LEU A 31 -3.72 2.06 -10.86
CA LEU A 31 -5.10 1.63 -10.99
C LEU A 31 -5.21 0.12 -11.16
N TRP A 32 -4.42 -0.46 -12.07
CA TRP A 32 -4.34 -1.91 -12.27
C TRP A 32 -3.92 -2.65 -11.00
N GLY A 33 -2.89 -2.16 -10.29
CA GLY A 33 -2.42 -2.75 -9.04
C GLY A 33 -3.47 -2.73 -7.93
N LEU A 34 -4.17 -1.61 -7.77
CA LEU A 34 -5.27 -1.47 -6.80
C LEU A 34 -6.44 -2.41 -7.12
N LEU A 35 -6.83 -2.51 -8.38
CA LEU A 35 -7.89 -3.43 -8.82
C LEU A 35 -7.50 -4.90 -8.59
N LYS A 36 -6.25 -5.27 -8.88
CA LYS A 36 -5.73 -6.62 -8.62
C LYS A 36 -5.72 -6.97 -7.12
N LEU A 37 -5.64 -5.97 -6.26
CA LEU A 37 -5.78 -6.12 -4.81
C LEU A 37 -7.24 -6.11 -4.32
N GLY A 38 -8.22 -6.09 -5.23
CA GLY A 38 -9.64 -6.12 -4.91
C GLY A 38 -10.22 -4.78 -4.45
N VAL A 39 -9.51 -3.66 -4.68
CA VAL A 39 -10.04 -2.33 -4.38
C VAL A 39 -11.15 -1.99 -5.37
N PRO A 40 -12.34 -1.53 -4.94
CA PRO A 40 -13.40 -1.09 -5.84
C PRO A 40 -12.92 -0.02 -6.82
N ARG A 41 -13.34 -0.12 -8.10
CA ARG A 41 -12.86 0.73 -9.19
C ARG A 41 -12.97 2.23 -8.89
N TRP A 42 -14.08 2.68 -8.30
CA TRP A 42 -14.29 4.09 -7.97
C TRP A 42 -13.29 4.62 -6.92
N ILE A 43 -12.88 3.77 -5.96
CA ILE A 43 -11.84 4.09 -4.97
C ILE A 43 -10.47 4.07 -5.64
N ALA A 44 -10.21 3.04 -6.44
CA ALA A 44 -8.94 2.86 -7.12
C ALA A 44 -8.66 4.03 -8.09
N ASP A 45 -9.69 4.53 -8.78
CA ASP A 45 -9.57 5.65 -9.70
C ASP A 45 -9.21 6.95 -8.96
N LYS A 46 -9.95 7.27 -7.87
CA LYS A 46 -9.61 8.39 -6.97
C LYS A 46 -8.20 8.28 -6.39
N GLY A 47 -7.81 7.08 -5.95
CA GLY A 47 -6.50 6.83 -5.32
C GLY A 47 -5.34 6.86 -6.30
N SER A 48 -5.53 6.43 -7.55
CA SER A 48 -4.47 6.35 -8.56
C SER A 48 -3.86 7.70 -8.93
N GLY A 49 -4.62 8.79 -8.72
CA GLY A 49 -4.20 10.18 -9.01
C GLY A 49 -3.24 10.78 -7.98
N TRP A 50 -2.97 10.13 -6.85
CA TRP A 50 -2.19 10.70 -5.74
C TRP A 50 -0.68 10.84 -6.03
N GLY A 51 -0.22 10.58 -7.26
CA GLY A 51 1.13 10.97 -7.67
C GLY A 51 2.23 10.45 -6.73
N ASP A 52 3.12 11.36 -6.37
CA ASP A 52 4.28 11.14 -5.52
C ASP A 52 3.97 11.34 -4.03
N HIS A 53 2.70 11.44 -3.64
CA HIS A 53 2.28 11.58 -2.24
C HIS A 53 2.35 10.26 -1.44
N TYR A 54 3.40 9.45 -1.63
CA TYR A 54 3.54 8.12 -1.02
C TYR A 54 3.59 8.16 0.53
N GLN A 55 4.08 9.26 1.11
CA GLN A 55 4.07 9.46 2.57
C GLN A 55 2.64 9.56 3.13
N LEU A 56 1.67 9.99 2.31
CA LEU A 56 0.26 10.00 2.67
C LEU A 56 -0.43 8.69 2.28
N VAL A 57 -0.12 8.15 1.10
CA VAL A 57 -0.75 6.94 0.57
C VAL A 57 -0.40 5.70 1.42
N ALA A 58 0.86 5.51 1.79
CA ALA A 58 1.31 4.28 2.46
C ALA A 58 0.70 4.07 3.87
N PRO A 59 0.63 5.09 4.76
CA PRO A 59 0.11 4.89 6.12
C PRO A 59 -1.39 5.16 6.28
N LYS A 60 -2.01 6.02 5.46
CA LYS A 60 -3.36 6.57 5.73
C LYS A 60 -4.42 6.22 4.69
N SER A 61 -4.04 5.61 3.57
CA SER A 61 -4.96 5.38 2.46
C SER A 61 -5.44 3.93 2.35
N VAL A 62 -6.22 3.69 1.30
CA VAL A 62 -6.63 2.38 0.78
C VAL A 62 -5.46 1.40 0.64
N LEU A 63 -4.23 1.87 0.44
CA LEU A 63 -3.04 1.01 0.42
C LEU A 63 -2.82 0.26 1.73
N LYS A 64 -3.11 0.87 2.90
CA LYS A 64 -2.95 0.18 4.19
C LYS A 64 -3.88 -1.02 4.31
N ARG A 65 -5.11 -0.89 3.81
CA ARG A 65 -6.12 -1.96 3.79
C ARG A 65 -5.84 -2.98 2.69
N ALA A 66 -5.52 -2.52 1.49
CA ALA A 66 -5.26 -3.37 0.33
C ALA A 66 -3.96 -4.19 0.47
N ILE A 67 -2.93 -3.61 1.09
CA ILE A 67 -1.65 -4.25 1.41
C ILE A 67 -1.59 -4.43 2.92
N SER A 68 -2.46 -5.31 3.43
CA SER A 68 -2.50 -5.69 4.84
C SER A 68 -1.44 -6.75 5.18
N LYS A 69 -1.24 -7.02 6.48
CA LYS A 69 -0.29 -8.06 6.94
C LYS A 69 -0.63 -9.43 6.33
N SER A 70 -1.90 -9.81 6.33
CA SER A 70 -2.37 -11.08 5.75
C SER A 70 -2.07 -11.21 4.25
N VAL A 71 -2.19 -10.09 3.51
CA VAL A 71 -1.99 -10.04 2.06
C VAL A 71 -0.50 -10.13 1.70
N LEU A 72 0.38 -9.59 2.55
CA LEU A 72 1.83 -9.76 2.44
C LEU A 72 2.23 -11.18 2.81
N ALA A 73 1.71 -11.72 3.91
CA ALA A 73 2.01 -13.07 4.39
C ALA A 73 1.63 -14.14 3.35
N LYS A 74 0.47 -13.99 2.68
CA LYS A 74 0.04 -14.88 1.59
C LYS A 74 1.02 -14.86 0.39
N ARG A 75 1.83 -13.82 0.26
CA ARG A 75 2.85 -13.67 -0.79
C ARG A 75 4.27 -13.94 -0.28
N GLY A 76 4.42 -14.53 0.90
CA GLY A 76 5.71 -14.91 1.49
C GLY A 76 6.48 -13.74 2.13
N LEU A 77 5.79 -12.66 2.51
CA LEU A 77 6.36 -11.47 3.16
C LEU A 77 5.77 -11.20 4.54
#